data_AF-A0A8B6CVC6-F1
#
_entry.id   AF-A0A8B6CVC6-F1
#
_cell.length_a   1.000
_cell.length_b   1.000
_cell.length_c   1.000
_cell.angle_alpha   90.00
_cell.angle_beta   90.00
_cell.angle_gamma   90.00
#
_symmetry.space_group_name_H-M   'P 1'
#
loop_
_entity.id
_entity.type
_entity.pdbx_description
1 polymer ?
#
loop_
_entity_poly.entity_id
_entity_poly.type
_entity_poly.pdbx_seq_one_letter_code
_entity_poly.pdbx_strand_id
1 'polypeptide(L)'
;MESLSNRILHEVFIKVAGNVKELHRYICKLLKTTEQSVNSISLHYKAKRVIDEIKRLKKNRDKSQLEKFYKQNFELLKPNLKRKSNEIISDDVSKSKQNKKSVCGDSCSETIKHLSCKVKQLNDKIRHINISKLNLQIKRQRKYINDLKVSKEKHKIKKNLFSKTILFDKSTQCNSMKNIISDLKLSIEHLECKAEEKSENLTEETKMFTFRNNTKGKPFTDRLRQVYYCFRSRKIGLEHIAPLIISVLSLADITLTLDDLPSISTAAKLTSELGIVARNHVKDELAPLDKITMQRDATTKKGRHFVGLEIATGEKILTAGLREVSNGKASTYVSCTNEIIKDIEITTQSNDKILPKVKSFMTDRSATEHKANTLLSAEIHDVNNNTETHNFKCAVHPLLQFSDVGTKQIVKLEKDKTDNIDGSGNMCSTSFLLKCVSKLFFKDGTGDPALVTSYIKSQNINRIPIMKLRGNRFNYLFHNSAGTYFLHKHLITYLKTSKSTLNYIQDYIVQALSNDNILAILRALGLISKIFTEPYWKKAGGEIETALGMGNIYNRLGGIFRYMYCKSRACFNRKWN
;
A
#
# COMPACT_ATOMS: atom_id res chain seq x y z
N MET A 1 0.51 -5.01 -24.62
CA MET A 1 1.52 -3.94 -24.78
C MET A 1 2.79 -4.21 -23.97
N GLU A 2 2.72 -4.62 -22.70
CA GLU A 2 3.92 -5.11 -21.97
C GLU A 2 4.41 -6.48 -22.46
N SER A 3 3.51 -7.32 -22.99
CA SER A 3 3.84 -8.69 -23.40
C SER A 3 4.88 -8.81 -24.51
N LEU A 4 4.86 -7.96 -25.54
CA LEU A 4 5.79 -8.09 -26.69
C LEU A 4 7.19 -7.58 -26.34
N SER A 5 7.30 -6.46 -25.61
CA SER A 5 8.58 -5.92 -25.14
C SER A 5 9.24 -6.84 -24.10
N ASN A 6 8.44 -7.42 -23.20
CA ASN A 6 8.92 -8.41 -22.24
C ASN A 6 9.33 -9.71 -22.95
N ARG A 7 8.62 -10.13 -23.99
CA ARG A 7 8.98 -11.32 -24.79
C ARG A 7 10.31 -11.15 -25.52
N ILE A 8 10.58 -9.98 -26.10
CA ILE A 8 11.87 -9.71 -26.75
C ILE A 8 13.03 -9.71 -25.74
N LEU A 9 12.86 -9.03 -24.60
CA LEU A 9 13.88 -9.04 -23.55
C LEU A 9 14.09 -10.45 -22.96
N HIS A 10 13.01 -11.23 -22.85
CA HIS A 10 13.05 -12.61 -22.39
C HIS A 10 13.75 -13.53 -23.41
N GLU A 11 13.49 -13.38 -24.71
CA GLU A 11 14.17 -14.15 -25.76
C GLU A 11 15.67 -13.81 -25.84
N VAL A 12 16.04 -12.54 -25.68
CA VAL A 12 17.45 -12.12 -25.58
C VAL A 12 18.09 -12.69 -24.30
N PHE A 13 17.38 -12.67 -23.17
CA PHE A 13 17.85 -13.22 -21.90
C PHE A 13 18.09 -14.74 -21.96
N ILE A 14 17.19 -15.49 -22.60
CA ILE A 14 17.33 -16.93 -22.85
C ILE A 14 18.55 -17.20 -23.73
N LYS A 15 18.74 -16.44 -24.82
CA LYS A 15 19.81 -16.69 -25.79
C LYS A 15 21.21 -16.43 -25.23
N VAL A 16 21.35 -15.48 -24.30
CA VAL A 16 22.62 -15.23 -23.59
C VAL A 16 22.79 -16.12 -22.36
N ALA A 17 21.93 -17.12 -22.17
CA ALA A 17 21.94 -18.05 -21.03
C ALA A 17 22.00 -17.34 -19.66
N GLY A 18 21.33 -16.20 -19.53
CA GLY A 18 21.36 -15.39 -18.31
C GLY A 18 22.68 -14.65 -18.04
N ASN A 19 23.65 -14.65 -18.96
CA ASN A 19 24.89 -13.91 -18.82
C ASN A 19 24.63 -12.39 -18.93
N VAL A 20 24.69 -11.73 -17.77
CA VAL A 20 24.35 -10.31 -17.61
C VAL A 20 25.29 -9.39 -18.40
N LYS A 21 26.57 -9.74 -18.56
CA LYS A 21 27.54 -8.94 -19.34
C LYS A 21 27.25 -9.00 -20.85
N GLU A 22 26.94 -10.20 -21.35
CA GLU A 22 26.51 -10.42 -22.74
C GLU A 22 25.20 -9.68 -23.04
N LEU A 23 24.23 -9.77 -22.13
CA LEU A 23 22.96 -9.03 -22.23
C LEU A 23 23.19 -7.51 -22.31
N HIS A 24 24.11 -7.01 -21.48
CA HIS A 24 24.52 -5.60 -21.48
C HIS A 24 25.12 -5.18 -22.82
N ARG A 25 26.06 -5.97 -23.38
CA ARG A 25 26.65 -5.70 -24.69
C ARG A 25 25.60 -5.68 -25.78
N TYR A 26 24.68 -6.64 -25.77
CA TYR A 26 23.61 -6.76 -26.75
C TYR A 26 22.67 -5.54 -26.72
N ILE A 27 22.27 -5.10 -25.53
CA ILE A 27 21.42 -3.92 -25.36
C ILE A 27 22.17 -2.63 -25.75
N CYS A 28 23.48 -2.54 -25.51
CA CYS A 28 24.29 -1.39 -25.96
C CYS A 28 24.41 -1.33 -27.49
N LYS A 29 24.51 -2.49 -28.17
CA LYS A 29 24.45 -2.57 -29.65
C LYS A 29 23.11 -2.10 -30.20
N LEU A 30 22.00 -2.52 -29.59
CA LEU A 30 20.64 -2.07 -29.97
C LEU A 30 20.47 -0.55 -29.84
N LEU A 31 21.18 0.09 -28.90
CA LEU A 31 21.17 1.54 -28.69
C LEU A 31 22.25 2.28 -29.49
N LYS A 32 23.09 1.58 -30.27
CA LYS A 32 24.27 2.13 -30.96
C LYS A 32 25.22 2.92 -30.04
N THR A 33 25.32 2.50 -28.78
CA THR A 33 26.20 3.14 -27.77
C THR A 33 27.52 2.39 -27.63
N THR A 34 28.63 3.10 -27.39
CA THR A 34 29.97 2.50 -27.26
C THR A 34 30.07 1.54 -26.06
N GLU A 35 30.90 0.50 -26.16
CA GLU A 35 31.07 -0.50 -25.08
C GLU A 35 31.59 0.09 -23.77
N GLN A 36 32.28 1.24 -23.81
CA GLN A 36 32.71 1.95 -22.60
C GLN A 36 31.52 2.42 -21.74
N SER A 37 30.33 2.58 -22.32
CA SER A 37 29.10 2.89 -21.58
C SER A 37 28.51 1.67 -20.84
N VAL A 38 29.03 0.44 -21.04
CA VAL A 38 28.48 -0.81 -20.49
C VAL A 38 28.38 -0.76 -18.97
N ASN A 39 29.40 -0.21 -18.29
CA ASN A 39 29.51 -0.22 -16.83
C ASN A 39 29.00 1.06 -16.14
N SER A 40 28.74 2.15 -16.88
CA SER A 40 28.38 3.45 -16.28
C SER A 40 26.88 3.66 -16.06
N ILE A 41 26.02 2.80 -16.62
CA ILE A 41 24.57 2.95 -16.58
C ILE A 41 23.90 1.59 -16.35
N SER A 42 22.89 1.54 -15.48
CA SER A 42 22.20 0.30 -15.11
C SER A 42 21.49 -0.37 -16.30
N LEU A 43 21.48 -1.70 -16.30
CA LEU A 43 20.80 -2.53 -17.32
C LEU A 43 19.34 -2.12 -17.51
N HIS A 44 18.65 -1.86 -16.40
CA HIS A 44 17.25 -1.47 -16.38
C HIS A 44 17.00 -0.19 -17.18
N TYR A 45 17.87 0.82 -17.01
CA TYR A 45 17.73 2.09 -17.73
C TYR A 45 17.96 1.92 -19.24
N LYS A 46 18.93 1.09 -19.62
CA LYS A 46 19.22 0.79 -21.04
C LYS A 46 18.07 0.01 -21.70
N ALA A 47 17.56 -1.02 -21.03
CA ALA A 47 16.41 -1.78 -21.49
C ALA A 47 15.17 -0.88 -21.66
N LYS A 48 14.96 0.07 -20.74
CA LYS A 48 13.88 1.05 -20.83
C LYS A 48 14.02 1.96 -22.05
N ARG A 49 15.23 2.44 -22.38
CA ARG A 49 15.45 3.25 -23.59
C ARG A 49 15.14 2.50 -24.88
N VAL A 50 15.48 1.21 -24.97
CA VAL A 50 15.13 0.37 -26.13
C VAL A 50 13.61 0.25 -26.27
N ILE A 51 12.91 0.04 -25.15
CA ILE A 51 11.43 -0.04 -25.15
C ILE A 51 10.81 1.30 -25.57
N ASP A 52 11.34 2.41 -25.09
CA ASP A 52 10.83 3.74 -25.40
C ASP A 52 11.05 4.10 -26.89
N GLU A 53 12.17 3.67 -27.49
CA GLU A 53 12.44 3.85 -28.92
C GLU A 53 11.50 3.02 -29.80
N ILE A 54 11.24 1.76 -29.43
CA ILE A 54 10.24 0.91 -30.12
C ILE A 54 8.85 1.54 -30.04
N LYS A 55 8.48 2.12 -28.89
CA LYS A 55 7.21 2.84 -28.72
C LYS A 55 7.16 4.10 -29.58
N ARG A 56 8.26 4.86 -29.68
CA ARG A 56 8.37 6.06 -30.53
C ARG A 56 8.14 5.72 -32.00
N LEU A 57 8.87 4.72 -32.51
CA LEU A 57 8.75 4.27 -33.91
C LEU A 57 7.34 3.77 -34.24
N LYS A 58 6.70 3.04 -33.32
CA LYS A 58 5.30 2.60 -33.48
C LYS A 58 4.29 3.76 -33.45
N LYS A 59 4.51 4.77 -32.60
CA LYS A 59 3.61 5.93 -32.48
C LYS A 59 3.63 6.78 -33.75
N ASN A 60 4.78 6.88 -34.42
CA ASN A 60 4.93 7.65 -35.65
C ASN A 60 4.37 6.94 -36.89
N ARG A 61 3.79 5.74 -36.76
CA ARG A 61 3.24 4.91 -37.86
C ARG A 61 4.22 4.64 -39.01
N ASP A 62 5.52 4.81 -38.78
CA ASP A 62 6.56 4.56 -39.76
C ASP A 62 6.90 3.06 -39.81
N LYS A 63 6.03 2.30 -40.47
CA LYS A 63 6.10 0.85 -40.58
C LYS A 63 7.41 0.39 -41.22
N SER A 64 7.92 1.15 -42.20
CA SER A 64 9.17 0.87 -42.91
C SER A 64 10.39 1.00 -42.01
N GLN A 65 10.50 2.08 -41.23
CA GLN A 65 11.59 2.22 -40.25
C GLN A 65 11.51 1.21 -39.12
N LEU A 66 10.30 0.85 -38.68
CA LEU A 66 10.10 -0.16 -37.65
C LEU A 66 10.52 -1.56 -38.16
N GLU A 67 10.16 -1.92 -39.39
CA GLU A 67 10.59 -3.16 -40.03
C GLU A 67 12.10 -3.16 -40.27
N LYS A 68 12.70 -2.05 -40.70
CA LYS A 68 14.16 -1.91 -40.85
C LYS A 68 14.87 -2.03 -39.50
N PHE A 69 14.31 -1.45 -38.44
CA PHE A 69 14.82 -1.60 -37.07
C PHE A 69 14.73 -3.06 -36.60
N TYR A 70 13.63 -3.76 -36.87
CA TYR A 70 13.50 -5.18 -36.53
C TYR A 70 14.44 -6.07 -37.34
N LYS A 71 14.55 -5.86 -38.67
CA LYS A 71 15.47 -6.61 -39.53
C LYS A 71 16.93 -6.42 -39.10
N GLN A 72 17.39 -5.17 -39.02
CA GLN A 72 18.80 -4.88 -38.69
C GLN A 72 19.23 -5.38 -37.32
N ASN A 73 18.31 -5.40 -36.34
CA ASN A 73 18.67 -5.70 -34.96
C ASN A 73 18.28 -7.12 -34.49
N PHE A 74 17.34 -7.78 -35.19
CA PHE A 74 16.77 -9.05 -34.76
C PHE A 74 16.79 -10.15 -35.86
N GLU A 75 17.14 -9.89 -37.12
CA GLU A 75 17.33 -10.98 -38.13
C GLU A 75 18.50 -11.91 -37.79
N LEU A 76 19.49 -11.46 -37.03
CA LEU A 76 20.57 -12.29 -36.47
C LEU A 76 20.08 -13.28 -35.38
N LEU A 77 18.79 -13.28 -35.05
CA LEU A 77 18.20 -14.20 -34.08
C LEU A 77 17.55 -15.44 -34.68
N LYS A 78 17.46 -15.56 -36.02
CA LYS A 78 16.98 -16.81 -36.63
C LYS A 78 17.97 -17.97 -36.36
N PRO A 79 17.50 -19.14 -35.93
CA PRO A 79 18.37 -20.29 -35.71
C PRO A 79 18.90 -20.80 -37.05
N ASN A 80 20.23 -20.80 -37.23
CA ASN A 80 20.87 -21.56 -38.30
C ASN A 80 20.68 -23.06 -38.01
N LEU A 81 19.73 -23.68 -38.71
CA LEU A 81 19.63 -25.13 -38.82
C LEU A 81 20.80 -25.62 -39.67
N LYS A 82 21.75 -26.29 -38.99
CA LYS A 82 22.74 -27.28 -39.46
C LYS A 82 23.36 -27.07 -40.86
N ARG A 83 24.68 -26.94 -40.87
CA ARG A 83 25.56 -27.85 -41.64
C ARG A 83 26.95 -27.90 -41.00
N LYS A 84 27.30 -29.08 -40.48
CA LYS A 84 28.68 -29.51 -40.25
C LYS A 84 29.23 -29.93 -41.61
N SER A 85 30.37 -29.38 -42.00
CA SER A 85 31.36 -30.06 -42.84
C SER A 85 32.70 -29.31 -42.72
N ASN A 86 33.75 -30.12 -42.64
CA ASN A 86 35.16 -29.77 -42.51
C ASN A 86 35.68 -29.02 -43.75
N GLU A 87 36.75 -28.23 -43.57
CA GLU A 87 37.98 -28.13 -44.39
C GLU A 87 38.74 -26.86 -43.99
N ILE A 88 39.95 -26.98 -43.41
CA ILE A 88 41.30 -27.00 -44.03
C ILE A 88 41.83 -25.60 -44.42
N ILE A 89 43.09 -25.41 -43.99
CA ILE A 89 44.04 -24.31 -44.08
C ILE A 89 44.21 -23.71 -45.48
N SER A 90 44.36 -22.39 -45.58
CA SER A 90 45.43 -21.74 -46.35
C SER A 90 45.50 -20.21 -46.12
N ASP A 91 46.72 -19.72 -46.28
CA ASP A 91 47.23 -18.38 -46.03
C ASP A 91 46.72 -17.29 -46.98
N ASP A 92 46.88 -16.05 -46.51
CA ASP A 92 47.75 -15.01 -47.10
C ASP A 92 47.14 -13.65 -47.54
N VAL A 93 47.92 -12.59 -47.24
CA VAL A 93 48.03 -11.26 -47.90
C VAL A 93 46.78 -10.34 -47.84
N SER A 94 46.75 -9.10 -47.33
CA SER A 94 47.74 -8.00 -47.34
C SER A 94 47.24 -6.73 -46.62
N LYS A 95 48.22 -5.99 -46.09
CA LYS A 95 48.41 -4.51 -46.13
C LYS A 95 47.26 -3.57 -45.71
N SER A 96 47.52 -2.78 -44.67
CA SER A 96 47.94 -1.38 -44.89
C SER A 96 48.43 -0.73 -43.58
N LYS A 97 49.67 -0.22 -43.65
CA LYS A 97 50.26 0.75 -42.73
C LYS A 97 49.58 2.10 -42.95
N GLN A 98 49.32 2.85 -41.87
CA GLN A 98 49.61 4.30 -41.85
C GLN A 98 49.60 4.85 -40.42
N ASN A 99 50.81 5.23 -39.99
CA ASN A 99 51.17 6.41 -39.20
C ASN A 99 50.08 7.11 -38.36
N LYS A 100 50.31 7.19 -37.04
CA LYS A 100 50.27 8.51 -36.36
C LYS A 100 51.09 8.54 -35.07
N LYS A 101 51.99 9.52 -35.08
CA LYS A 101 52.89 10.02 -34.04
C LYS A 101 52.25 10.15 -32.66
N SER A 102 53.07 9.78 -31.67
CA SER A 102 53.24 10.39 -30.35
C SER A 102 52.70 11.83 -30.23
N VAL A 103 51.89 12.08 -29.20
CA VAL A 103 52.01 13.16 -28.20
C VAL A 103 50.93 12.91 -27.12
N CYS A 104 51.29 13.16 -25.86
CA CYS A 104 50.44 13.36 -24.67
C CYS A 104 50.67 12.30 -23.56
N GLY A 105 51.86 12.39 -22.94
CA GLY A 105 52.24 11.62 -21.75
C GLY A 105 51.78 12.23 -20.42
N ASP A 106 51.32 13.49 -20.38
CA ASP A 106 51.17 14.19 -19.08
C ASP A 106 49.72 14.32 -18.58
N SER A 107 48.71 14.26 -19.45
CA SER A 107 47.29 14.40 -19.05
C SER A 107 46.71 13.16 -18.35
N CYS A 108 47.21 11.97 -18.66
CA CYS A 108 46.69 10.72 -18.09
C CYS A 108 47.23 10.50 -16.66
N SER A 109 48.46 10.94 -16.39
CA SER A 109 49.11 10.87 -15.07
C SER A 109 48.37 11.69 -14.01
N GLU A 110 47.96 12.91 -14.35
CA GLU A 110 47.21 13.79 -13.44
C GLU A 110 45.80 13.28 -13.17
N THR A 111 45.14 12.72 -14.19
CA THR A 111 43.80 12.12 -14.05
C THR A 111 43.83 10.89 -13.14
N ILE A 112 44.87 10.05 -13.26
CA ILE A 112 45.08 8.89 -12.40
C ILE A 112 45.39 9.32 -10.95
N LYS A 113 46.25 10.33 -10.75
CA LYS A 113 46.52 10.91 -9.42
C LYS A 113 45.26 11.48 -8.78
N HIS A 114 44.44 12.22 -9.53
CA HIS A 114 43.19 12.77 -9.04
C HIS A 114 42.21 11.65 -8.62
N LEU A 115 42.00 10.64 -9.46
CA LEU A 115 41.08 9.54 -9.15
C LEU A 115 41.56 8.72 -7.94
N SER A 116 42.87 8.48 -7.82
CA SER A 116 43.45 7.79 -6.66
C SER A 116 43.25 8.57 -5.36
N CYS A 117 43.40 9.90 -5.39
CA CYS A 117 43.12 10.77 -4.25
C CYS A 117 41.62 10.72 -3.84
N LYS A 118 40.71 10.68 -4.82
CA LYS A 118 39.26 10.59 -4.60
C LYS A 118 38.83 9.25 -3.98
N VAL A 119 39.47 8.15 -4.41
CA VAL A 119 39.28 6.82 -3.82
C VAL A 119 39.77 6.79 -2.37
N LYS A 120 40.93 7.41 -2.08
CA LYS A 120 41.45 7.52 -0.71
C LYS A 120 40.49 8.31 0.19
N GLN A 121 39.99 9.46 -0.26
CA GLN A 121 38.99 10.26 0.46
C GLN A 121 37.67 9.50 0.73
N LEU A 122 37.21 8.68 -0.22
CA LEU A 122 36.02 7.85 -0.04
C LEU A 122 36.25 6.73 0.98
N ASN A 123 37.43 6.09 0.94
CA ASN A 123 37.81 5.06 1.91
C ASN A 123 37.93 5.63 3.33
N ASP A 124 38.46 6.85 3.48
CA ASP A 124 38.55 7.54 4.76
C ASP A 124 37.15 7.91 5.31
N LYS A 125 36.22 8.33 4.44
CA LYS A 125 34.81 8.55 4.81
C LYS A 125 34.10 7.25 5.22
N ILE A 126 34.34 6.14 4.52
CA ILE A 126 33.79 4.82 4.88
C ILE A 126 34.32 4.36 6.24
N ARG A 127 35.62 4.55 6.51
CA ARG A 127 36.22 4.24 7.82
C ARG A 127 35.61 5.09 8.93
N HIS A 128 35.43 6.40 8.72
CA HIS A 128 34.79 7.28 9.71
C HIS A 128 33.34 6.90 10.02
N ILE A 129 32.55 6.53 9.01
CA ILE A 129 31.15 6.08 9.19
C ILE A 129 31.10 4.77 9.99
N ASN A 130 31.99 3.82 9.71
CA ASN A 130 32.04 2.56 10.47
C ASN A 130 32.50 2.77 11.92
N ILE A 131 33.51 3.61 12.17
CA ILE A 131 34.02 3.91 13.52
C ILE A 131 32.95 4.65 14.35
N SER A 132 32.25 5.63 13.78
CA SER A 132 31.17 6.36 14.48
C SER A 132 30.01 5.44 14.87
N LYS A 133 29.62 4.49 13.99
CA LYS A 133 28.59 3.50 14.28
C LYS A 133 29.02 2.53 15.40
N LEU A 134 30.27 2.08 15.38
CA LEU A 134 30.84 1.22 16.42
C LEU A 134 30.93 1.94 17.79
N ASN A 135 31.34 3.21 17.79
CA ASN A 135 31.40 4.04 18.99
C ASN A 135 30.00 4.26 19.61
N LEU A 136 28.97 4.41 18.78
CA LEU A 136 27.59 4.51 19.25
C LEU A 136 27.12 3.20 19.91
N GLN A 137 27.50 2.04 19.36
CA GLN A 137 27.20 0.74 19.96
C GLN A 137 27.94 0.53 21.29
N ILE A 138 29.24 0.88 21.35
CA ILE A 138 30.02 0.84 22.59
C ILE A 138 29.41 1.75 23.66
N LYS A 139 28.97 2.96 23.29
CA LYS A 139 28.29 3.89 24.21
C LYS A 139 26.98 3.31 24.76
N ARG A 140 26.19 2.63 23.93
CA ARG A 140 24.96 1.94 24.37
C ARG A 140 25.26 0.78 25.32
N GLN A 141 26.27 -0.03 25.03
CA GLN A 141 26.67 -1.14 25.90
C GLN A 141 27.21 -0.67 27.26
N ARG A 142 28.02 0.41 27.28
CA ARG A 142 28.50 1.02 28.53
C ARG A 142 27.36 1.52 29.41
N LYS A 143 26.33 2.15 28.81
CA LYS A 143 25.14 2.58 29.55
C LYS A 143 24.42 1.39 30.19
N TYR A 144 24.19 0.32 29.43
CA TYR A 144 23.54 -0.89 29.92
C TYR A 144 24.30 -1.55 31.09
N ILE A 145 25.63 -1.61 31.01
CA ILE A 145 26.48 -2.12 32.11
C ILE A 145 26.35 -1.26 33.37
N ASN A 146 26.30 0.07 33.23
CA ASN A 146 26.10 0.96 34.38
C ASN A 146 24.73 0.77 35.02
N ASP A 147 23.67 0.64 34.23
CA ASP A 147 22.31 0.40 34.74
C ASP A 147 22.24 -0.93 35.53
N LEU A 148 22.93 -1.98 35.07
CA LEU A 148 23.04 -3.25 35.79
C LEU A 148 23.83 -3.12 37.11
N LYS A 149 24.91 -2.34 37.13
CA LYS A 149 25.69 -2.09 38.36
C LYS A 149 24.86 -1.36 39.41
N VAL A 150 24.10 -0.35 39.01
CA VAL A 150 23.18 0.40 39.91
C VAL A 150 22.09 -0.53 40.45
N SER A 151 21.53 -1.42 39.62
CA SER A 151 20.54 -2.41 40.07
C SER A 151 21.12 -3.40 41.09
N LYS A 152 22.36 -3.85 40.88
CA LYS A 152 23.06 -4.76 41.80
C LYS A 152 23.34 -4.10 43.16
N GLU A 153 23.71 -2.83 43.19
CA GLU A 153 23.87 -2.09 44.45
C GLU A 153 22.55 -1.91 45.19
N LYS A 154 21.47 -1.57 44.49
CA LYS A 154 20.13 -1.48 45.10
C LYS A 154 19.69 -2.79 45.75
N HIS A 155 19.99 -3.93 45.13
CA HIS A 155 19.73 -5.25 45.72
C HIS A 155 20.63 -5.55 46.92
N LYS A 156 21.89 -5.10 46.92
CA LYS A 156 22.81 -5.26 48.06
C LYS A 156 22.37 -4.43 49.26
N ILE A 157 21.88 -3.21 49.03
CA ILE A 157 21.32 -2.32 50.07
C ILE A 157 20.02 -2.92 50.65
N LYS A 158 19.14 -3.48 49.82
CA LYS A 158 17.92 -4.18 50.29
C LYS A 158 18.22 -5.42 51.14
N LYS A 159 19.29 -6.17 50.81
CA LYS A 159 19.70 -7.37 51.56
C LYS A 159 20.34 -7.02 52.91
N ASN A 160 21.04 -5.89 53.00
CA ASN A 160 21.64 -5.39 54.24
C ASN A 160 20.65 -4.70 55.19
N LEU A 161 19.53 -4.18 54.67
CA LEU A 161 18.43 -3.63 55.48
C LEU A 161 17.56 -4.72 56.14
N PHE A 162 17.54 -5.93 55.58
CA PHE A 162 16.75 -7.06 56.10
C PHE A 162 17.51 -7.92 57.13
N SER A 163 18.81 -7.69 57.31
CA SER A 163 19.68 -8.48 58.19
C SER A 163 20.03 -7.79 59.51
N LYS A 164 19.36 -6.67 59.83
CA LYS A 164 19.64 -5.86 61.05
C LYS A 164 18.53 -5.84 62.11
N THR A 165 17.52 -6.68 61.97
CA THR A 165 16.50 -6.85 63.01
C THR A 165 16.38 -8.31 63.35
N ILE A 166 16.34 -8.63 64.65
CA ILE A 166 16.20 -9.94 65.31
C ILE A 166 17.51 -10.39 65.98
N LEU A 167 17.69 -9.83 67.17
CA LEU A 167 18.44 -10.40 68.28
C LEU A 167 17.35 -10.71 69.31
N PHE A 168 16.96 -11.98 69.52
CA PHE A 168 16.43 -12.47 70.80
C PHE A 168 16.29 -14.00 70.81
N ASP A 169 16.80 -14.56 71.92
CA ASP A 169 16.62 -15.85 72.58
C ASP A 169 16.87 -17.18 71.83
N LYS A 170 18.00 -17.83 72.17
CA LYS A 170 18.52 -19.05 71.52
C LYS A 170 17.94 -20.37 72.02
N SER A 171 17.08 -20.39 73.05
CA SER A 171 16.58 -21.66 73.62
C SER A 171 15.26 -22.15 73.02
N THR A 172 14.36 -21.24 72.61
CA THR A 172 13.08 -21.57 71.94
C THR A 172 13.24 -21.89 70.45
N GLN A 173 14.30 -21.37 69.82
CA GLN A 173 14.56 -21.54 68.38
C GLN A 173 14.96 -22.98 68.01
N CYS A 174 15.64 -23.73 68.90
CA CYS A 174 15.99 -25.12 68.63
C CYS A 174 14.79 -26.07 68.60
N ASN A 175 13.77 -25.82 69.44
CA ASN A 175 12.55 -26.64 69.44
C ASN A 175 11.60 -26.23 68.31
N SER A 176 11.51 -24.93 68.00
CA SER A 176 10.80 -24.44 66.82
C SER A 176 11.44 -24.96 65.52
N MET A 177 12.77 -24.97 65.40
CA MET A 177 13.46 -25.49 64.22
C MET A 177 13.32 -27.01 64.08
N LYS A 178 13.24 -27.78 65.18
CA LYS A 178 12.95 -29.22 65.10
C LYS A 178 11.55 -29.48 64.55
N ASN A 179 10.54 -28.73 65.00
CA ASN A 179 9.18 -28.85 64.48
C ASN A 179 9.11 -28.37 63.03
N ILE A 180 9.77 -27.27 62.66
CA ILE A 180 9.85 -26.79 61.27
C ILE A 180 10.60 -27.81 60.39
N ILE A 181 11.66 -28.46 60.89
CA ILE A 181 12.36 -29.52 60.14
C ILE A 181 11.47 -30.75 59.97
N SER A 182 10.67 -31.10 60.98
CA SER A 182 9.69 -32.19 60.89
C SER A 182 8.58 -31.87 59.90
N ASP A 183 8.02 -30.66 59.96
CA ASP A 183 6.99 -30.19 59.02
C ASP A 183 7.54 -30.06 57.61
N LEU A 184 8.77 -29.56 57.44
CA LEU A 184 9.44 -29.51 56.14
C LEU A 184 9.75 -30.89 55.60
N LYS A 185 10.09 -31.87 56.45
CA LYS A 185 10.26 -33.27 56.04
C LYS A 185 8.94 -33.86 55.55
N LEU A 186 7.85 -33.69 56.30
CA LEU A 186 6.51 -34.13 55.86
C LEU A 186 6.06 -33.39 54.59
N SER A 187 6.41 -32.12 54.43
CA SER A 187 6.12 -31.35 53.23
C SER A 187 6.96 -31.80 52.03
N ILE A 188 8.23 -32.16 52.25
CA ILE A 188 9.10 -32.77 51.23
C ILE A 188 8.54 -34.14 50.85
N GLU A 189 8.19 -34.99 51.81
CA GLU A 189 7.61 -36.31 51.57
C GLU A 189 6.26 -36.21 50.83
N HIS A 190 5.42 -35.24 51.18
CA HIS A 190 4.18 -34.95 50.46
C HIS A 190 4.44 -34.41 49.05
N LEU A 191 5.49 -33.60 48.85
CA LEU A 191 5.90 -33.11 47.54
C LEU A 191 6.57 -34.20 46.69
N GLU A 192 7.26 -35.15 47.32
CA GLU A 192 7.85 -36.33 46.70
C GLU A 192 6.76 -37.32 46.29
N CYS A 193 5.78 -37.60 47.15
CA CYS A 193 4.57 -38.34 46.76
C CYS A 193 3.79 -37.62 45.65
N LYS A 194 3.65 -36.28 45.71
CA LYS A 194 3.04 -35.52 44.59
C LYS A 194 3.89 -35.52 43.33
N ALA A 195 5.20 -35.64 43.44
CA ALA A 195 6.12 -35.74 42.31
C ALA A 195 6.09 -37.14 41.70
N GLU A 196 5.99 -38.18 42.52
CA GLU A 196 5.79 -39.57 42.12
C GLU A 196 4.41 -39.77 41.48
N GLU A 197 3.33 -39.25 42.10
CA GLU A 197 1.99 -39.19 41.51
C GLU A 197 1.98 -38.37 40.21
N LYS A 198 2.76 -37.28 40.12
CA LYS A 198 2.95 -36.56 38.85
C LYS A 198 3.79 -37.34 37.84
N SER A 199 4.73 -38.17 38.28
CA SER A 199 5.60 -38.96 37.40
C SER A 199 4.85 -40.16 36.82
N GLU A 200 3.99 -40.79 37.61
CA GLU A 200 3.10 -41.87 37.16
C GLU A 200 1.94 -41.31 36.31
N ASN A 201 1.49 -40.07 36.56
CA ASN A 201 0.58 -39.35 35.66
C ASN A 201 1.27 -38.69 34.44
N LEU A 202 2.61 -38.64 34.38
CA LEU A 202 3.37 -38.17 33.21
C LEU A 202 3.63 -39.30 32.20
N THR A 203 3.40 -40.55 32.58
CA THR A 203 3.31 -41.69 31.65
C THR A 203 1.97 -41.77 30.91
N GLU A 204 0.97 -40.94 31.26
CA GLU A 204 -0.23 -40.74 30.46
C GLU A 204 -0.09 -39.53 29.53
N GLU A 205 0.18 -39.85 28.26
CA GLU A 205 0.02 -39.01 27.09
C GLU A 205 0.70 -37.62 27.13
N THR A 206 1.98 -37.58 26.72
CA THR A 206 2.32 -36.59 25.68
C THR A 206 1.36 -36.81 24.52
N LYS A 207 0.17 -36.20 24.58
CA LYS A 207 -0.75 -36.11 23.44
C LYS A 207 0.05 -35.44 22.35
N MET A 208 0.61 -36.25 21.46
CA MET A 208 1.29 -35.80 20.27
C MET A 208 0.33 -34.82 19.62
N PHE A 209 0.68 -33.54 19.62
CA PHE A 209 -0.23 -32.47 19.23
C PHE A 209 -0.45 -32.61 17.72
N THR A 210 -1.51 -33.31 17.33
CA THR A 210 -1.80 -33.56 15.92
C THR A 210 -2.84 -32.58 15.40
N PHE A 211 -2.55 -32.01 14.24
CA PHE A 211 -3.49 -31.16 13.52
C PHE A 211 -4.43 -31.95 12.59
N ARG A 212 -4.44 -33.28 12.70
CA ARG A 212 -5.26 -34.16 11.86
C ARG A 212 -6.18 -35.01 12.71
N ASN A 213 -7.43 -35.16 12.28
CA ASN A 213 -8.38 -36.06 12.91
C ASN A 213 -8.01 -37.52 12.60
N ASN A 214 -8.25 -38.43 13.55
CA ASN A 214 -8.02 -39.88 13.41
C ASN A 214 -9.11 -40.58 12.57
N THR A 215 -9.65 -39.92 11.55
CA THR A 215 -10.67 -40.47 10.65
C THR A 215 -10.08 -40.84 9.29
N LYS A 216 -10.74 -41.74 8.55
CA LYS A 216 -10.34 -42.10 7.18
C LYS A 216 -10.22 -40.82 6.34
N GLY A 217 -9.06 -40.61 5.72
CA GLY A 217 -8.73 -39.40 4.94
C GLY A 217 -7.95 -38.31 5.70
N LYS A 218 -7.69 -38.48 7.02
CA LYS A 218 -6.92 -37.57 7.90
C LYS A 218 -7.18 -36.08 7.64
N PRO A 219 -8.45 -35.60 7.73
CA PRO A 219 -8.76 -34.18 7.56
C PRO A 219 -8.11 -33.35 8.67
N PHE A 220 -7.80 -32.09 8.38
CA PHE A 220 -7.28 -31.17 9.39
C PHE A 220 -8.32 -30.89 10.48
N THR A 221 -7.86 -30.58 11.69
CA THR A 221 -8.74 -30.27 12.83
C THR A 221 -9.41 -28.90 12.65
N ASP A 222 -10.59 -28.71 13.25
CA ASP A 222 -11.31 -27.43 13.17
C ASP A 222 -10.53 -26.29 13.85
N ARG A 223 -9.74 -26.61 14.88
CA ARG A 223 -8.82 -25.65 15.51
C ARG A 223 -7.80 -25.10 14.50
N LEU A 224 -7.20 -25.97 13.68
CA LEU A 224 -6.27 -25.53 12.64
C LEU A 224 -6.99 -24.70 11.57
N ARG A 225 -8.20 -25.12 11.16
CA ARG A 225 -9.02 -24.34 10.21
C ARG A 225 -9.26 -22.92 10.73
N GLN A 226 -9.68 -22.78 11.99
CA GLN A 226 -9.89 -21.48 12.64
C GLN A 226 -8.62 -20.62 12.67
N VAL A 227 -7.45 -21.21 12.91
CA VAL A 227 -6.17 -20.50 12.83
C VAL A 227 -5.94 -19.94 11.43
N TYR A 228 -6.15 -20.75 10.38
CA TYR A 228 -6.06 -20.27 9.00
C TYR A 228 -7.07 -19.17 8.71
N TYR A 229 -8.31 -19.30 9.17
CA TYR A 229 -9.34 -18.26 9.00
C TYR A 229 -8.95 -16.95 9.68
N CYS A 230 -8.38 -17.01 10.89
CA CYS A 230 -7.88 -15.84 11.62
C CYS A 230 -6.73 -15.14 10.89
N PHE A 231 -5.78 -15.88 10.32
CA PHE A 231 -4.71 -15.27 9.54
C PHE A 231 -5.20 -14.66 8.23
N ARG A 232 -6.18 -15.29 7.59
CA ARG A 232 -6.80 -14.75 6.37
C ARG A 232 -7.61 -13.48 6.63
N SER A 233 -8.35 -13.41 7.73
CA SER A 233 -9.05 -12.17 8.12
C SER A 233 -8.08 -11.01 8.41
N ARG A 234 -6.85 -11.33 8.84
CA ARG A 234 -5.74 -10.38 9.03
C ARG A 234 -4.90 -10.10 7.77
N LYS A 235 -5.34 -10.56 6.59
CA LYS A 235 -4.70 -10.31 5.27
C LYS A 235 -3.29 -10.90 5.13
N ILE A 236 -2.99 -12.00 5.82
CA ILE A 236 -1.72 -12.72 5.65
C ILE A 236 -1.81 -13.61 4.40
N GLY A 237 -0.81 -13.52 3.50
CA GLY A 237 -0.70 -14.38 2.30
C GLY A 237 -0.62 -15.87 2.66
N LEU A 238 -1.25 -16.73 1.86
CA LEU A 238 -1.33 -18.18 2.13
C LEU A 238 0.04 -18.82 2.26
N GLU A 239 0.99 -18.37 1.43
CA GLU A 239 2.39 -18.76 1.40
C GLU A 239 3.15 -18.45 2.70
N HIS A 240 2.61 -17.56 3.54
CA HIS A 240 3.25 -17.13 4.79
C HIS A 240 2.62 -17.75 6.04
N ILE A 241 1.43 -18.37 5.92
CA ILE A 241 0.70 -18.87 7.09
C ILE A 241 1.41 -20.06 7.74
N ALA A 242 1.75 -21.10 6.96
CA ALA A 242 2.39 -22.29 7.50
C ALA A 242 3.78 -22.00 8.13
N PRO A 243 4.69 -21.24 7.46
CA PRO A 243 5.96 -20.84 8.09
C PRO A 243 5.79 -20.05 9.38
N LEU A 244 4.74 -19.22 9.46
CA LEU A 244 4.45 -18.43 10.66
C LEU A 244 3.94 -19.30 11.82
N ILE A 245 3.09 -20.29 11.54
CA ILE A 245 2.65 -21.27 12.54
C ILE A 245 3.86 -22.04 13.10
N ILE A 246 4.73 -22.53 12.21
CA ILE A 246 5.96 -23.25 12.61
C ILE A 246 6.83 -22.35 13.48
N SER A 247 7.07 -21.11 13.06
CA SER A 247 7.93 -20.16 13.80
C SER A 247 7.39 -19.81 15.18
N VAL A 248 6.06 -19.77 15.35
CA VAL A 248 5.43 -19.48 16.64
C VAL A 248 5.47 -20.71 17.54
N LEU A 249 5.15 -21.90 17.02
CA LEU A 249 5.13 -23.13 17.79
C LEU A 249 6.53 -23.60 18.20
N SER A 250 7.56 -23.29 17.39
CA SER A 250 8.95 -23.55 17.76
C SER A 250 9.41 -22.72 18.98
N LEU A 251 8.78 -21.59 19.28
CA LEU A 251 9.06 -20.82 20.50
C LEU A 251 8.50 -21.47 21.77
N ALA A 252 7.59 -22.45 21.61
CA ALA A 252 6.98 -23.21 22.70
C ALA A 252 7.51 -24.67 22.72
N ASP A 253 8.67 -24.92 22.12
CA ASP A 253 9.31 -26.24 22.00
C ASP A 253 8.42 -27.30 21.29
N ILE A 254 7.43 -26.87 20.52
CA ILE A 254 6.58 -27.74 19.68
C ILE A 254 7.21 -27.82 18.30
N THR A 255 7.71 -29.01 17.94
CA THR A 255 8.31 -29.26 16.63
C THR A 255 7.24 -29.73 15.65
N LEU A 256 7.08 -29.01 14.55
CA LEU A 256 6.20 -29.38 13.43
C LEU A 256 6.95 -29.24 12.12
N THR A 257 6.64 -30.14 11.19
CA THR A 257 7.12 -30.05 9.81
C THR A 257 6.08 -29.37 8.92
N LEU A 258 6.50 -28.95 7.73
CA LEU A 258 5.56 -28.40 6.74
C LEU A 258 4.50 -29.41 6.28
N ASP A 259 4.80 -30.72 6.35
CA ASP A 259 3.90 -31.80 5.95
C ASP A 259 2.74 -32.02 6.96
N ASP A 260 2.93 -31.53 8.18
CA ASP A 260 1.93 -31.52 9.25
C ASP A 260 0.89 -30.41 9.06
N LEU A 261 1.14 -29.46 8.15
CA LEU A 261 0.28 -28.32 7.89
C LEU A 261 -0.37 -28.38 6.49
N PRO A 262 -1.47 -27.65 6.28
CA PRO A 262 -2.10 -27.54 4.96
C PRO A 262 -1.12 -27.00 3.92
N SER A 263 -0.96 -27.75 2.82
CA SER A 263 -0.33 -27.25 1.60
C SER A 263 -1.05 -25.99 1.10
N ILE A 264 -0.40 -25.19 0.25
CA ILE A 264 -0.99 -23.95 -0.29
C ILE A 264 -2.34 -24.24 -1.00
N SER A 265 -2.44 -25.35 -1.72
CA SER A 265 -3.68 -25.75 -2.38
C SER A 265 -4.78 -26.12 -1.38
N THR A 266 -4.45 -26.83 -0.31
CA THR A 266 -5.40 -27.15 0.76
C THR A 266 -5.80 -25.90 1.55
N ALA A 267 -4.86 -25.02 1.86
CA ALA A 267 -5.13 -23.72 2.50
C ALA A 267 -6.03 -22.82 1.62
N ALA A 268 -5.88 -22.89 0.29
CA ALA A 268 -6.78 -22.23 -0.64
C ALA A 268 -8.20 -22.82 -0.56
N LYS A 269 -8.36 -24.15 -0.46
CA LYS A 269 -9.66 -24.79 -0.21
C LYS A 269 -10.27 -24.34 1.12
N LEU A 270 -9.49 -24.30 2.20
CA LEU A 270 -9.93 -23.74 3.49
C LEU A 270 -10.40 -22.28 3.35
N THR A 271 -9.72 -21.49 2.53
CA THR A 271 -10.16 -20.10 2.26
C THR A 271 -11.49 -20.06 1.50
N SER A 272 -11.74 -21.01 0.60
CA SER A 272 -13.05 -21.14 -0.07
C SER A 272 -14.14 -21.57 0.91
N GLU A 273 -13.84 -22.47 1.85
CA GLU A 273 -14.76 -22.85 2.94
C GLU A 273 -15.12 -21.65 3.81
N LEU A 274 -14.15 -20.79 4.16
CA LEU A 274 -14.41 -19.53 4.88
C LEU A 274 -15.42 -18.66 4.15
N GLY A 275 -15.42 -18.65 2.81
CA GLY A 275 -16.42 -17.95 2.00
C GLY A 275 -17.82 -18.55 2.09
N ILE A 276 -17.96 -19.85 2.38
CA ILE A 276 -19.25 -20.50 2.66
C ILE A 276 -19.70 -20.13 4.08
N VAL A 277 -18.82 -20.24 5.07
CA VAL A 277 -19.10 -19.88 6.47
C VAL A 277 -19.54 -18.42 6.58
N ALA A 278 -18.85 -17.50 5.89
CA ALA A 278 -19.22 -16.09 5.87
C ALA A 278 -20.62 -15.85 5.29
N ARG A 279 -21.02 -16.61 4.25
CA ARG A 279 -22.37 -16.51 3.67
C ARG A 279 -23.45 -17.03 4.62
N ASN A 280 -23.19 -18.13 5.31
CA ASN A 280 -24.09 -18.62 6.35
C ASN A 280 -24.24 -17.61 7.49
N HIS A 281 -23.14 -16.99 7.93
CA HIS A 281 -23.21 -15.94 8.93
C HIS A 281 -24.06 -14.75 8.45
N VAL A 282 -23.87 -14.27 7.21
CA VAL A 282 -24.73 -13.23 6.65
C VAL A 282 -26.20 -13.67 6.62
N LYS A 283 -26.48 -14.91 6.25
CA LYS A 283 -27.84 -15.46 6.24
C LYS A 283 -28.47 -15.45 7.63
N ASP A 284 -27.79 -16.01 8.63
CA ASP A 284 -28.28 -16.12 10.01
C ASP A 284 -28.59 -14.73 10.58
N GLU A 285 -27.77 -13.74 10.24
CA GLU A 285 -27.95 -12.34 10.68
C GLU A 285 -29.11 -11.64 9.98
N LEU A 286 -29.47 -12.05 8.76
CA LEU A 286 -30.58 -11.49 7.99
C LEU A 286 -31.91 -12.22 8.23
N ALA A 287 -31.86 -13.45 8.74
CA ALA A 287 -33.04 -14.26 9.01
C ALA A 287 -34.09 -13.54 9.90
N PRO A 288 -33.73 -12.96 11.07
CA PRO A 288 -34.71 -12.34 11.96
C PRO A 288 -35.19 -10.96 11.48
N LEU A 289 -34.64 -10.42 10.39
CA LEU A 289 -34.92 -9.06 9.93
C LEU A 289 -36.02 -9.03 8.87
N ASP A 290 -36.87 -8.01 8.93
CA ASP A 290 -37.95 -7.73 7.97
C ASP A 290 -37.66 -6.49 7.09
N LYS A 291 -36.73 -5.65 7.55
CA LYS A 291 -36.37 -4.38 6.92
C LYS A 291 -34.86 -4.24 6.84
N ILE A 292 -34.34 -4.29 5.63
CA ILE A 292 -32.92 -4.09 5.35
C ILE A 292 -32.71 -3.01 4.29
N THR A 293 -31.53 -2.38 4.36
CA THR A 293 -31.06 -1.47 3.32
C THR A 293 -29.98 -2.14 2.50
N MET A 294 -30.21 -2.29 1.20
CA MET A 294 -29.25 -2.84 0.27
C MET A 294 -28.34 -1.73 -0.26
N GLN A 295 -27.04 -1.89 -0.08
CA GLN A 295 -26.03 -0.96 -0.57
C GLN A 295 -25.28 -1.59 -1.74
N ARG A 296 -25.17 -0.85 -2.85
CA ARG A 296 -24.34 -1.25 -3.99
C ARG A 296 -23.29 -0.20 -4.26
N ASP A 297 -22.08 -0.68 -4.47
CA ASP A 297 -20.96 0.14 -4.95
C ASP A 297 -20.33 -0.54 -6.16
N ALA A 298 -20.19 0.21 -7.24
CA ALA A 298 -19.60 -0.27 -8.47
C ALA A 298 -18.35 0.56 -8.80
N THR A 299 -17.25 -0.13 -9.08
CA THR A 299 -15.98 0.54 -9.36
C THR A 299 -15.27 -0.09 -10.56
N THR A 300 -14.49 0.73 -11.26
CA THR A 300 -13.67 0.27 -12.38
C THR A 300 -12.21 0.44 -12.05
N LYS A 301 -11.45 -0.65 -12.08
CA LYS A 301 -10.02 -0.63 -11.76
C LYS A 301 -9.23 -1.42 -12.78
N LYS A 302 -8.27 -0.75 -13.42
CA LYS A 302 -7.39 -1.34 -14.46
C LYS A 302 -8.17 -2.01 -15.60
N GLY A 303 -9.27 -1.39 -16.04
CA GLY A 303 -10.11 -1.91 -17.12
C GLY A 303 -11.04 -3.06 -16.73
N ARG A 304 -11.12 -3.41 -15.44
CA ARG A 304 -12.06 -4.40 -14.90
C ARG A 304 -13.14 -3.71 -14.09
N HIS A 305 -14.38 -4.16 -14.22
CA HIS A 305 -15.52 -3.65 -13.48
C HIS A 305 -15.83 -4.56 -12.31
N PHE A 306 -16.07 -3.98 -11.13
CA PHE A 306 -16.41 -4.72 -9.93
C PHE A 306 -17.70 -4.16 -9.35
N VAL A 307 -18.58 -5.04 -8.87
CA VAL A 307 -19.81 -4.69 -8.16
C VAL A 307 -19.75 -5.33 -6.79
N GLY A 308 -19.83 -4.49 -5.76
CA GLY A 308 -19.94 -4.89 -4.37
C GLY A 308 -21.39 -4.75 -3.89
N LEU A 309 -21.82 -5.71 -3.08
CA LEU A 309 -23.10 -5.72 -2.42
C LEU A 309 -22.86 -5.77 -0.91
N GLU A 310 -23.46 -4.82 -0.20
CA GLU A 310 -23.47 -4.77 1.25
C GLU A 310 -24.92 -4.62 1.72
N ILE A 311 -25.22 -5.14 2.91
CA ILE A 311 -26.55 -5.10 3.50
C ILE A 311 -26.44 -4.44 4.87
N ALA A 312 -27.09 -3.29 5.02
CA ALA A 312 -27.19 -2.60 6.29
C ALA A 312 -28.47 -3.03 7.01
N THR A 313 -28.29 -3.47 8.25
CA THR A 313 -29.33 -3.98 9.16
C THR A 313 -29.83 -2.91 10.14
N GLY A 314 -29.24 -1.71 10.11
CA GLY A 314 -29.42 -0.66 11.12
C GLY A 314 -28.29 -0.65 12.15
N GLU A 315 -27.92 -1.82 12.67
CA GLU A 315 -26.84 -1.95 13.66
C GLU A 315 -25.46 -2.18 13.02
N LYS A 316 -25.44 -2.96 11.94
CA LYS A 316 -24.21 -3.36 11.26
C LYS A 316 -24.37 -3.38 9.75
N ILE A 317 -23.23 -3.29 9.07
CA ILE A 317 -23.10 -3.45 7.62
C ILE A 317 -22.45 -4.81 7.36
N LEU A 318 -23.17 -5.66 6.64
CA LEU A 318 -22.74 -7.00 6.26
C LEU A 318 -22.30 -6.98 4.80
N THR A 319 -21.08 -7.42 4.51
CA THR A 319 -20.63 -7.58 3.12
C THR A 319 -21.21 -8.86 2.55
N ALA A 320 -22.18 -8.74 1.64
CA ALA A 320 -22.84 -9.86 0.99
C ALA A 320 -21.97 -10.45 -0.14
N GLY A 321 -21.25 -9.60 -0.90
CA GLY A 321 -20.37 -10.09 -1.94
C GLY A 321 -19.64 -9.02 -2.73
N LEU A 322 -18.62 -9.44 -3.48
CA LEU A 322 -17.90 -8.63 -4.46
C LEU A 322 -17.61 -9.50 -5.68
N ARG A 323 -17.96 -9.01 -6.87
CA ARG A 323 -17.80 -9.75 -8.14
C ARG A 323 -17.19 -8.86 -9.21
N GLU A 324 -16.37 -9.45 -10.07
CA GLU A 324 -15.98 -8.84 -11.33
C GLU A 324 -17.12 -9.03 -12.34
N VAL A 325 -17.50 -7.98 -13.05
CA VAL A 325 -18.57 -8.00 -14.05
C VAL A 325 -18.04 -7.60 -15.42
N SER A 326 -18.71 -8.05 -16.48
CA SER A 326 -18.26 -7.82 -17.85
C SER A 326 -18.39 -6.36 -18.31
N ASN A 327 -19.32 -5.60 -17.73
CA ASN A 327 -19.60 -4.22 -18.11
C ASN A 327 -20.35 -3.45 -17.00
N GLY A 328 -20.52 -2.14 -17.19
CA GLY A 328 -21.23 -1.24 -16.27
C GLY A 328 -22.69 -0.96 -16.63
N LYS A 329 -23.45 -1.93 -17.15
CA LYS A 329 -24.88 -1.78 -17.47
C LYS A 329 -25.75 -2.18 -16.28
N ALA A 330 -26.92 -1.57 -16.19
CA ALA A 330 -27.88 -1.82 -15.11
C ALA A 330 -28.31 -3.29 -15.04
N SER A 331 -28.61 -3.92 -16.17
CA SER A 331 -28.99 -5.35 -16.21
C SER A 331 -27.90 -6.27 -15.67
N THR A 332 -26.63 -5.94 -15.94
CA THR A 332 -25.48 -6.69 -15.39
C THR A 332 -25.38 -6.54 -13.88
N TYR A 333 -25.70 -5.36 -13.33
CA TYR A 333 -25.70 -5.13 -11.88
C TYR A 333 -26.84 -5.89 -11.20
N VAL A 334 -28.02 -5.95 -11.83
CA VAL A 334 -29.16 -6.74 -11.36
C VAL A 334 -28.81 -8.23 -11.35
N SER A 335 -28.29 -8.78 -12.47
CA SER A 335 -27.86 -10.19 -12.54
C SER A 335 -26.86 -10.52 -11.44
N CYS A 336 -25.82 -9.69 -11.29
CA CYS A 336 -24.81 -9.87 -10.27
C CYS A 336 -25.38 -9.81 -8.84
N THR A 337 -26.32 -8.89 -8.59
CA THR A 337 -27.00 -8.79 -7.29
C THR A 337 -27.77 -10.07 -6.99
N ASN A 338 -28.55 -10.57 -7.96
CA ASN A 338 -29.35 -11.78 -7.81
C ASN A 338 -28.46 -13.03 -7.66
N GLU A 339 -27.31 -13.10 -8.33
CA GLU A 339 -26.31 -14.16 -8.13
C GLU A 339 -25.73 -14.13 -6.71
N ILE A 340 -25.36 -12.96 -6.19
CA ILE A 340 -24.84 -12.83 -4.82
C ILE A 340 -25.91 -13.22 -3.79
N ILE A 341 -27.16 -12.82 -3.99
CA ILE A 341 -28.27 -13.19 -3.10
C ILE A 341 -28.51 -14.70 -3.14
N LYS A 342 -28.58 -15.30 -4.34
CA LYS A 342 -28.72 -16.75 -4.51
C LYS A 342 -27.60 -17.51 -3.82
N ASP A 343 -26.36 -17.04 -3.94
CA ASP A 343 -25.20 -17.66 -3.28
C ASP A 343 -25.34 -17.72 -1.75
N ILE A 344 -26.10 -16.79 -1.14
CA ILE A 344 -26.40 -16.77 0.30
C ILE A 344 -27.61 -17.65 0.61
N GLU A 345 -28.61 -17.67 -0.25
CA GLU A 345 -29.85 -18.43 -0.06
C GLU A 345 -29.66 -19.95 -0.23
N ILE A 346 -28.82 -20.38 -1.20
CA ILE A 346 -28.59 -21.78 -1.62
C ILE A 346 -28.20 -22.71 -0.46
N THR A 347 -27.68 -22.21 0.65
CA THR A 347 -27.10 -23.06 1.71
C THR A 347 -28.11 -23.77 2.63
N THR A 348 -29.42 -23.48 2.60
CA THR A 348 -30.43 -24.29 3.32
C THR A 348 -31.83 -24.25 2.68
N GLN A 349 -32.66 -25.28 2.91
CA GLN A 349 -34.05 -25.45 2.43
C GLN A 349 -35.07 -24.42 2.95
N SER A 350 -34.64 -23.32 3.57
CA SER A 350 -35.54 -22.30 4.13
C SER A 350 -36.14 -21.40 3.04
N ASN A 351 -37.45 -21.16 3.09
CA ASN A 351 -38.17 -20.19 2.24
C ASN A 351 -37.84 -18.71 2.53
N ASP A 352 -36.82 -18.44 3.34
CA ASP A 352 -36.53 -17.10 3.86
C ASP A 352 -35.71 -16.29 2.83
N LYS A 353 -36.43 -15.67 1.88
CA LYS A 353 -35.85 -14.89 0.79
C LYS A 353 -35.37 -13.52 1.27
N ILE A 354 -34.19 -13.11 0.83
CA ILE A 354 -33.56 -11.84 1.23
C ILE A 354 -34.18 -10.65 0.49
N LEU A 355 -34.43 -10.81 -0.81
CA LEU A 355 -34.87 -9.71 -1.67
C LEU A 355 -36.18 -9.03 -1.18
N PRO A 356 -37.22 -9.77 -0.74
CA PRO A 356 -38.43 -9.21 -0.12
C PRO A 356 -38.21 -8.33 1.11
N LYS A 357 -37.12 -8.54 1.86
CA LYS A 357 -36.79 -7.80 3.09
C LYS A 357 -36.22 -6.41 2.79
N VAL A 358 -35.80 -6.16 1.55
CA VAL A 358 -35.20 -4.88 1.12
C VAL A 358 -36.27 -3.79 1.07
N LYS A 359 -36.19 -2.81 1.97
CA LYS A 359 -37.06 -1.63 1.97
C LYS A 359 -36.37 -0.39 1.41
N SER A 360 -35.06 -0.43 1.25
CA SER A 360 -34.30 0.73 0.82
C SER A 360 -33.03 0.34 0.07
N PHE A 361 -32.64 1.16 -0.88
CA PHE A 361 -31.36 1.10 -1.55
C PHE A 361 -30.48 2.30 -1.16
N MET A 362 -29.18 2.08 -1.02
CA MET A 362 -28.18 3.15 -0.92
C MET A 362 -27.14 2.95 -2.02
N THR A 363 -27.14 3.83 -3.02
CA THR A 363 -26.22 3.72 -4.16
C THR A 363 -25.60 5.06 -4.53
N ASP A 364 -24.66 5.05 -5.46
CA ASP A 364 -24.15 6.27 -6.04
C ASP A 364 -25.21 7.05 -6.85
N ARG A 365 -24.79 8.18 -7.41
CA ARG A 365 -25.65 9.05 -8.24
C ARG A 365 -25.58 8.70 -9.73
N SER A 366 -25.03 7.55 -10.12
CA SER A 366 -24.96 7.15 -11.52
C SER A 366 -26.34 6.80 -12.06
N ALA A 367 -26.55 7.08 -13.35
CA ALA A 367 -27.77 6.69 -14.05
C ALA A 367 -27.92 5.16 -14.12
N THR A 368 -26.79 4.43 -14.19
CA THR A 368 -26.75 2.97 -14.16
C THR A 368 -27.32 2.42 -12.85
N GLU A 369 -26.83 2.91 -11.70
CA GLU A 369 -27.36 2.47 -10.40
C GLU A 369 -28.82 2.85 -10.25
N HIS A 370 -29.23 4.05 -10.68
CA HIS A 370 -30.65 4.41 -10.64
C HIS A 370 -31.52 3.42 -11.42
N LYS A 371 -31.13 3.08 -12.66
CA LYS A 371 -31.85 2.10 -13.48
C LYS A 371 -31.82 0.70 -12.87
N ALA A 372 -30.70 0.28 -12.27
CA ALA A 372 -30.61 -1.01 -11.58
C ALA A 372 -31.55 -1.07 -10.36
N ASN A 373 -31.60 0.01 -9.57
CA ASN A 373 -32.55 0.13 -8.46
C ASN A 373 -33.99 0.02 -8.96
N THR A 374 -34.37 0.71 -10.04
CA THR A 374 -35.72 0.63 -10.62
C THR A 374 -36.09 -0.81 -11.00
N LEU A 375 -35.18 -1.53 -11.65
CA LEU A 375 -35.41 -2.92 -12.06
C LEU A 375 -35.58 -3.85 -10.84
N LEU A 376 -34.74 -3.71 -9.81
CA LEU A 376 -34.87 -4.50 -8.59
C LEU A 376 -36.09 -4.12 -7.75
N SER A 377 -36.49 -2.85 -7.79
CA SER A 377 -37.71 -2.38 -7.12
C SER A 377 -38.94 -3.03 -7.73
N ALA A 378 -38.98 -3.18 -9.07
CA ALA A 378 -40.04 -3.91 -9.75
C ALA A 378 -40.04 -5.40 -9.35
N GLU A 379 -38.87 -6.06 -9.32
CA GLU A 379 -38.75 -7.45 -8.86
C GLU A 379 -39.24 -7.65 -7.41
N ILE A 380 -38.94 -6.71 -6.51
CA ILE A 380 -39.43 -6.73 -5.12
C ILE A 380 -40.95 -6.51 -5.07
N HIS A 381 -41.44 -5.57 -5.87
CA HIS A 381 -42.87 -5.23 -5.92
C HIS A 381 -43.72 -6.41 -6.37
N ASP A 382 -43.28 -7.12 -7.41
CA ASP A 382 -43.93 -8.31 -7.96
C ASP A 382 -44.01 -9.44 -6.92
N VAL A 383 -43.08 -9.50 -5.97
CA VAL A 383 -43.04 -10.52 -4.91
C VAL A 383 -43.85 -10.13 -3.66
N ASN A 384 -43.96 -8.83 -3.35
CA ASN A 384 -44.48 -8.35 -2.05
C ASN A 384 -45.83 -7.62 -2.09
N ASN A 385 -46.52 -7.54 -3.24
CA ASN A 385 -47.82 -6.84 -3.37
C ASN A 385 -47.78 -5.39 -2.80
N ASN A 386 -47.11 -4.47 -3.49
CA ASN A 386 -47.08 -3.01 -3.24
C ASN A 386 -46.21 -2.48 -2.08
N THR A 387 -45.12 -3.15 -1.66
CA THR A 387 -44.15 -2.46 -0.78
C THR A 387 -43.26 -1.51 -1.59
N GLU A 388 -43.44 -0.20 -1.39
CA GLU A 388 -42.57 0.83 -1.96
C GLU A 388 -41.14 0.70 -1.42
N THR A 389 -40.13 0.80 -2.29
CA THR A 389 -38.72 0.79 -1.91
C THR A 389 -38.12 2.18 -2.03
N HIS A 390 -37.43 2.63 -0.98
CA HIS A 390 -36.81 3.95 -0.98
C HIS A 390 -35.44 3.93 -1.63
N ASN A 391 -35.11 4.99 -2.37
CA ASN A 391 -33.84 5.11 -3.10
C ASN A 391 -32.99 6.24 -2.52
N PHE A 392 -32.08 5.90 -1.61
CA PHE A 392 -31.12 6.84 -1.05
C PHE A 392 -29.87 6.93 -1.91
N LYS A 393 -29.30 8.14 -1.94
CA LYS A 393 -28.10 8.47 -2.70
C LYS A 393 -26.96 8.79 -1.76
N CYS A 394 -25.80 8.21 -2.04
CA CYS A 394 -24.61 8.42 -1.25
C CYS A 394 -24.28 9.92 -1.15
N ALA A 395 -24.21 10.40 0.09
CA ALA A 395 -24.01 11.80 0.42
C ALA A 395 -22.60 12.28 0.08
N VAL A 396 -21.63 11.40 -0.12
CA VAL A 396 -20.25 11.78 -0.44
C VAL A 396 -20.07 12.12 -1.93
N HIS A 397 -20.87 11.54 -2.82
CA HIS A 397 -20.71 11.71 -4.28
C HIS A 397 -20.77 13.16 -4.81
N PRO A 398 -21.61 14.07 -4.25
CA PRO A 398 -21.55 15.48 -4.62
C PRO A 398 -20.14 16.08 -4.50
N LEU A 399 -19.36 15.73 -3.48
CA LEU A 399 -18.00 16.23 -3.33
C LEU A 399 -17.07 15.81 -4.48
N LEU A 400 -17.28 14.61 -5.04
CA LEU A 400 -16.55 14.14 -6.22
C LEU A 400 -16.89 15.02 -7.43
N GLN A 401 -18.16 15.29 -7.66
CA GLN A 401 -18.60 16.17 -8.75
C GLN A 401 -18.03 17.59 -8.59
N PHE A 402 -18.01 18.14 -7.37
CA PHE A 402 -17.36 19.43 -7.10
C PHE A 402 -15.87 19.42 -7.42
N SER A 403 -15.15 18.36 -7.08
CA SER A 403 -13.73 18.21 -7.42
C SER A 403 -13.50 18.13 -8.92
N ASP A 404 -14.35 17.41 -9.65
CA ASP A 404 -14.25 17.28 -11.12
C ASP A 404 -14.50 18.63 -11.80
N VAL A 405 -15.55 19.36 -11.38
CA VAL A 405 -15.84 20.70 -11.88
C VAL A 405 -14.70 21.66 -11.51
N GLY A 406 -14.22 21.63 -10.26
CA GLY A 406 -13.10 22.45 -9.80
C GLY A 406 -11.85 22.21 -10.65
N THR A 407 -11.51 20.96 -10.93
CA THR A 407 -10.37 20.59 -11.80
C THR A 407 -10.54 21.17 -13.20
N LYS A 408 -11.74 21.06 -13.80
CA LYS A 408 -12.03 21.65 -15.12
C LYS A 408 -11.87 23.17 -15.12
N GLN A 409 -12.31 23.85 -14.05
CA GLN A 409 -12.19 25.31 -13.95
C GLN A 409 -10.73 25.76 -13.76
N ILE A 410 -9.95 25.05 -12.94
CA ILE A 410 -8.52 25.32 -12.79
C ILE A 410 -7.80 25.22 -14.14
N VAL A 411 -8.08 24.16 -14.91
CA VAL A 411 -7.49 23.97 -16.23
C VAL A 411 -7.82 25.14 -17.17
N LYS A 412 -9.03 25.70 -17.10
CA LYS A 412 -9.40 26.89 -17.89
C LYS A 412 -8.61 28.11 -17.44
N LEU A 413 -8.62 28.40 -16.14
CA LEU A 413 -7.94 29.56 -15.56
C LEU A 413 -6.43 29.57 -15.83
N GLU A 414 -5.76 28.42 -15.78
CA GLU A 414 -4.32 28.33 -16.06
C GLU A 414 -4.00 28.45 -17.55
N LYS A 415 -4.90 28.00 -18.45
CA LYS A 415 -4.76 28.19 -19.90
C LYS A 415 -4.87 29.65 -20.30
N ASP A 416 -5.85 30.35 -19.74
CA ASP A 416 -6.15 31.75 -20.09
C ASP A 416 -5.03 32.71 -19.68
N LYS A 417 -4.23 32.34 -18.67
CA LYS A 417 -3.17 33.19 -18.11
C LYS A 417 -1.74 32.82 -18.52
N THR A 418 -1.57 31.83 -19.41
CA THR A 418 -0.23 31.33 -19.84
C THR A 418 0.71 30.93 -18.68
N ASP A 419 0.17 30.52 -17.52
CA ASP A 419 0.94 30.15 -16.31
C ASP A 419 1.47 28.71 -16.34
N ASN A 420 1.75 28.16 -17.53
CA ASN A 420 2.23 26.79 -17.62
C ASN A 420 3.68 26.71 -17.15
N ILE A 421 3.87 26.22 -15.92
CA ILE A 421 5.18 25.86 -15.42
C ILE A 421 5.58 24.55 -16.09
N ASP A 422 6.75 24.56 -16.74
CA ASP A 422 7.26 23.42 -17.46
C ASP A 422 7.35 22.16 -16.57
N GLY A 423 6.94 21.04 -17.14
CA GLY A 423 7.08 19.71 -16.52
C GLY A 423 5.86 19.21 -15.72
N SER A 424 4.76 19.97 -15.67
CA SER A 424 3.46 19.48 -15.16
C SER A 424 2.86 18.30 -15.97
N GLY A 425 3.35 18.10 -17.20
CA GLY A 425 2.96 17.00 -18.09
C GLY A 425 1.52 17.15 -18.58
N ASN A 426 0.70 16.11 -18.42
CA ASN A 426 -0.72 16.13 -18.81
C ASN A 426 -1.64 16.68 -17.69
N MET A 427 -1.10 17.11 -16.55
CA MET A 427 -1.87 17.66 -15.43
C MET A 427 -1.76 19.18 -15.41
N CYS A 428 -2.78 19.88 -14.90
CA CYS A 428 -2.67 21.32 -14.64
C CYS A 428 -1.64 21.60 -13.54
N SER A 429 -1.01 22.77 -13.58
CA SER A 429 0.10 23.17 -12.74
C SER A 429 -0.25 23.11 -11.26
N THR A 430 -1.43 23.57 -10.87
CA THR A 430 -1.95 23.49 -9.50
C THR A 430 -2.12 22.05 -9.04
N SER A 431 -2.75 21.18 -9.85
CA SER A 431 -2.95 19.77 -9.46
C SER A 431 -1.63 19.02 -9.32
N PHE A 432 -0.66 19.33 -10.19
CA PHE A 432 0.68 18.76 -10.10
C PHE A 432 1.43 19.27 -8.87
N LEU A 433 1.34 20.58 -8.56
CA LEU A 433 1.90 21.16 -7.34
C LEU A 433 1.40 20.45 -6.09
N LEU A 434 0.09 20.29 -5.93
CA LEU A 434 -0.48 19.60 -4.78
C LEU A 434 0.13 18.20 -4.62
N LYS A 435 0.40 17.51 -5.76
CA LYS A 435 0.95 16.15 -5.79
C LYS A 435 2.40 16.13 -5.37
N CYS A 436 3.15 17.13 -5.80
CA CYS A 436 4.53 17.36 -5.37
C CYS A 436 4.58 17.63 -3.86
N VAL A 437 3.73 18.53 -3.34
CA VAL A 437 3.66 18.82 -1.90
C VAL A 437 3.27 17.58 -1.10
N SER A 438 2.27 16.80 -1.54
CA SER A 438 1.91 15.55 -0.85
C SER A 438 3.06 14.54 -0.86
N LYS A 439 3.81 14.41 -1.97
CA LYS A 439 5.01 13.55 -2.00
C LYS A 439 6.10 14.04 -1.04
N LEU A 440 6.28 15.36 -0.90
CA LEU A 440 7.27 15.94 0.02
C LEU A 440 7.04 15.47 1.46
N PHE A 441 5.78 15.38 1.89
CA PHE A 441 5.39 14.97 3.25
C PHE A 441 5.19 13.46 3.45
N PHE A 442 5.08 12.64 2.39
CA PHE A 442 4.63 11.24 2.54
C PHE A 442 5.38 10.19 1.73
N LYS A 443 6.34 10.57 0.88
CA LYS A 443 7.06 9.62 0.02
C LYS A 443 8.58 9.77 0.12
N ASP A 444 9.21 8.76 0.70
CA ASP A 444 10.66 8.64 0.78
C ASP A 444 11.30 8.51 -0.62
N GLY A 445 12.51 9.06 -0.77
CA GLY A 445 13.29 9.06 -2.02
C GLY A 445 12.92 10.16 -3.03
N THR A 446 11.65 10.62 -3.06
CA THR A 446 11.24 11.79 -3.87
C THR A 446 10.99 13.04 -3.03
N GLY A 447 10.74 12.86 -1.73
CA GLY A 447 10.58 13.90 -0.73
C GLY A 447 11.57 13.74 0.43
N ASP A 448 11.25 14.38 1.56
CA ASP A 448 12.00 14.22 2.81
C ASP A 448 11.05 14.35 4.02
N PRO A 449 10.12 13.38 4.19
CA PRO A 449 8.99 13.50 5.12
C PRO A 449 9.39 13.84 6.56
N ALA A 450 10.46 13.21 7.05
CA ALA A 450 10.93 13.41 8.42
C ALA A 450 11.50 14.82 8.61
N LEU A 451 12.38 15.28 7.71
CA LEU A 451 13.02 16.59 7.85
C LEU A 451 12.04 17.74 7.61
N VAL A 452 11.17 17.64 6.58
CA VAL A 452 10.15 18.68 6.35
C VAL A 452 9.19 18.76 7.54
N THR A 453 8.80 17.62 8.11
CA THR A 453 7.90 17.59 9.29
C THR A 453 8.59 18.19 10.51
N SER A 454 9.87 17.87 10.73
CA SER A 454 10.65 18.44 11.83
C SER A 454 10.79 19.96 11.69
N TYR A 455 11.08 20.46 10.48
CA TYR A 455 11.15 21.88 10.20
C TYR A 455 9.82 22.59 10.43
N ILE A 456 8.70 22.08 9.90
CA ILE A 456 7.39 22.71 10.08
C ILE A 456 7.00 22.77 11.57
N LYS A 457 7.33 21.72 12.35
CA LYS A 457 7.14 21.74 13.80
C LYS A 457 8.01 22.76 14.51
N SER A 458 9.25 22.99 14.06
CA SER A 458 10.10 24.06 14.62
C SER A 458 9.58 25.46 14.35
N GLN A 459 8.67 25.62 13.37
CA GLN A 459 7.93 26.86 13.11
C GLN A 459 6.63 26.97 13.94
N ASN A 460 6.50 26.20 15.03
CA ASN A 460 5.30 26.12 15.90
C ASN A 460 4.04 25.60 15.19
N ILE A 461 4.17 24.91 14.06
CA ILE A 461 3.05 24.28 13.36
C ILE A 461 3.02 22.79 13.71
N ASN A 462 2.31 22.47 14.79
CA ASN A 462 2.25 21.11 15.32
C ASN A 462 1.41 20.14 14.46
N ARG A 463 0.44 20.67 13.70
CA ARG A 463 -0.44 19.90 12.83
C ARG A 463 -0.22 20.29 11.38
N ILE A 464 0.33 19.37 10.59
CA ILE A 464 0.56 19.57 9.15
C ILE A 464 -0.78 19.44 8.41
N PRO A 465 -1.29 20.50 7.77
CA PRO A 465 -2.58 20.48 7.07
C PRO A 465 -2.48 19.88 5.64
N ILE A 466 -1.70 18.83 5.45
CA ILE A 466 -1.52 18.18 4.14
C ILE A 466 -1.91 16.71 4.25
N MET A 467 -2.80 16.25 3.39
CA MET A 467 -3.19 14.84 3.30
C MET A 467 -2.35 14.08 2.30
N LYS A 468 -2.14 12.79 2.58
CA LYS A 468 -1.52 11.85 1.64
C LYS A 468 -2.43 11.61 0.44
N LEU A 469 -1.91 11.83 -0.78
CA LEU A 469 -2.63 11.53 -2.00
C LEU A 469 -2.82 10.01 -2.13
N ARG A 470 -4.07 9.54 -1.97
CA ARG A 470 -4.48 8.13 -2.15
C ARG A 470 -5.74 8.07 -3.02
N GLY A 471 -5.60 7.68 -4.29
CA GLY A 471 -6.72 7.57 -5.22
C GLY A 471 -7.35 8.93 -5.59
N ASN A 472 -8.60 8.90 -6.06
CA ASN A 472 -9.33 10.08 -6.53
C ASN A 472 -10.20 10.69 -5.41
N ARG A 473 -9.56 11.04 -4.28
CA ARG A 473 -10.27 11.60 -3.12
C ARG A 473 -10.49 13.10 -3.33
N PHE A 474 -11.72 13.50 -3.62
CA PHE A 474 -12.17 14.88 -3.80
C PHE A 474 -11.63 15.89 -2.75
N ASN A 475 -11.49 15.47 -1.49
CA ASN A 475 -10.99 16.35 -0.45
C ASN A 475 -9.54 16.75 -0.66
N TYR A 476 -8.75 15.94 -1.37
CA TYR A 476 -7.36 16.27 -1.63
C TYR A 476 -7.21 17.62 -2.34
N LEU A 477 -8.02 17.90 -3.38
CA LEU A 477 -7.91 19.13 -4.15
C LEU A 477 -8.12 20.36 -3.26
N PHE A 478 -9.23 20.42 -2.55
CA PHE A 478 -9.59 21.56 -1.70
C PHE A 478 -8.76 21.64 -0.42
N HIS A 479 -8.68 20.53 0.35
CA HIS A 479 -7.99 20.51 1.64
C HIS A 479 -6.49 20.73 1.48
N ASN A 480 -5.84 20.05 0.53
CA ASN A 480 -4.41 20.28 0.32
C ASN A 480 -4.16 21.64 -0.33
N SER A 481 -5.10 22.25 -1.05
CA SER A 481 -4.94 23.64 -1.48
C SER A 481 -4.92 24.59 -0.29
N ALA A 482 -5.84 24.43 0.66
CA ALA A 482 -5.84 25.21 1.91
C ALA A 482 -4.52 25.05 2.67
N GLY A 483 -4.07 23.79 2.86
CA GLY A 483 -2.83 23.51 3.57
C GLY A 483 -1.58 23.99 2.83
N THR A 484 -1.53 23.83 1.51
CA THR A 484 -0.41 24.28 0.68
C THR A 484 -0.32 25.81 0.68
N TYR A 485 -1.45 26.48 0.54
CA TYR A 485 -1.52 27.94 0.67
C TYR A 485 -1.12 28.40 2.07
N PHE A 486 -1.55 27.73 3.14
CA PHE A 486 -1.12 28.09 4.50
C PHE A 486 0.40 27.92 4.69
N LEU A 487 0.99 26.85 4.15
CA LEU A 487 2.40 26.54 4.33
C LEU A 487 3.35 27.19 3.32
N HIS A 488 2.87 27.91 2.30
CA HIS A 488 3.68 28.28 1.13
C HIS A 488 5.01 28.96 1.48
N LYS A 489 5.00 29.97 2.36
CA LYS A 489 6.22 30.68 2.79
C LYS A 489 7.20 29.77 3.50
N HIS A 490 6.71 28.91 4.39
CA HIS A 490 7.54 27.95 5.12
C HIS A 490 8.14 26.90 4.18
N LEU A 491 7.39 26.43 3.19
CA LEU A 491 7.88 25.49 2.19
C LEU A 491 8.95 26.09 1.29
N ILE A 492 8.75 27.32 0.80
CA ILE A 492 9.77 28.04 0.02
C ILE A 492 11.04 28.23 0.86
N THR A 493 10.89 28.70 2.10
CA THR A 493 12.02 28.94 3.01
C THR A 493 12.78 27.65 3.27
N TYR A 494 12.08 26.58 3.67
CA TYR A 494 12.68 25.26 3.89
C TYR A 494 13.49 24.81 2.68
N LEU A 495 12.87 24.79 1.49
CA LEU A 495 13.54 24.29 0.29
C LEU A 495 14.73 25.15 -0.11
N LYS A 496 14.67 26.48 0.09
CA LYS A 496 15.80 27.38 -0.21
C LYS A 496 16.93 27.33 0.82
N THR A 497 16.63 27.10 2.10
CA THR A 497 17.65 27.20 3.18
C THR A 497 18.22 25.85 3.62
N SER A 498 17.43 24.77 3.56
CA SER A 498 17.82 23.50 4.17
C SER A 498 18.61 22.58 3.24
N LYS A 499 18.70 22.88 1.94
CA LYS A 499 19.34 22.01 0.94
C LYS A 499 20.19 22.81 -0.04
N SER A 500 21.38 22.31 -0.34
CA SER A 500 22.29 22.88 -1.35
C SER A 500 21.84 22.60 -2.79
N THR A 501 21.08 21.52 -3.00
CA THR A 501 20.53 21.15 -4.31
C THR A 501 19.10 20.64 -4.17
N LEU A 502 18.23 21.07 -5.09
CA LEU A 502 16.84 20.65 -5.17
C LEU A 502 16.67 19.59 -6.26
N ASN A 503 15.87 18.57 -5.97
CA ASN A 503 15.41 17.67 -7.02
C ASN A 503 14.27 18.32 -7.81
N TYR A 504 13.93 17.74 -8.97
CA TYR A 504 12.87 18.24 -9.84
C TYR A 504 11.52 18.53 -9.14
N ILE A 505 11.10 17.66 -8.20
CA ILE A 505 9.84 17.84 -7.47
C ILE A 505 9.91 19.05 -6.52
N GLN A 506 11.04 19.22 -5.84
CA GLN A 506 11.27 20.30 -4.91
C GLN A 506 11.40 21.64 -5.63
N ASP A 507 12.13 21.66 -6.75
CA ASP A 507 12.29 22.84 -7.59
C ASP A 507 10.94 23.30 -8.15
N TYR A 508 10.13 22.36 -8.68
CA TYR A 508 8.77 22.67 -9.12
C TYR A 508 7.90 23.27 -8.00
N ILE A 509 8.01 22.77 -6.76
CA ILE A 509 7.28 23.35 -5.61
C ILE A 509 7.68 24.81 -5.41
N VAL A 510 8.96 25.14 -5.45
CA VAL A 510 9.44 26.52 -5.27
C VAL A 510 8.93 27.42 -6.38
N GLN A 511 9.06 27.00 -7.64
CA GLN A 511 8.58 27.77 -8.80
C GLN A 511 7.07 28.01 -8.72
N ALA A 512 6.28 26.96 -8.48
CA ALA A 512 4.82 27.06 -8.47
C ALA A 512 4.27 27.84 -7.28
N LEU A 513 4.91 27.75 -6.10
CA LEU A 513 4.54 28.58 -4.95
C LEU A 513 5.01 30.03 -5.06
N SER A 514 5.90 30.34 -6.01
CA SER A 514 6.32 31.72 -6.30
C SER A 514 5.47 32.38 -7.39
N ASN A 515 4.57 31.64 -8.03
CA ASN A 515 3.64 32.17 -9.03
C ASN A 515 2.35 32.67 -8.33
N ASP A 516 2.07 33.97 -8.45
CA ASP A 516 0.93 34.62 -7.81
C ASP A 516 -0.43 34.11 -8.30
N ASN A 517 -0.53 33.71 -9.58
CA ASN A 517 -1.77 33.15 -10.12
C ASN A 517 -2.07 31.77 -9.51
N ILE A 518 -1.06 30.91 -9.39
CA ILE A 518 -1.21 29.61 -8.70
C ILE A 518 -1.54 29.82 -7.23
N LEU A 519 -0.88 30.77 -6.54
CA LEU A 519 -1.22 31.10 -5.15
C LEU A 519 -2.66 31.61 -5.01
N ALA A 520 -3.15 32.44 -5.93
CA ALA A 520 -4.53 32.91 -5.95
C ALA A 520 -5.52 31.75 -6.14
N ILE A 521 -5.24 30.81 -7.03
CA ILE A 521 -6.03 29.59 -7.23
C ILE A 521 -6.04 28.75 -5.95
N LEU A 522 -4.87 28.49 -5.35
CA LEU A 522 -4.78 27.74 -4.09
C LEU A 522 -5.55 28.40 -2.95
N ARG A 523 -5.50 29.74 -2.85
CA ARG A 523 -6.27 30.52 -1.88
C ARG A 523 -7.77 30.33 -2.10
N ALA A 524 -8.24 30.47 -3.34
CA ALA A 524 -9.66 30.31 -3.67
C ALA A 524 -10.17 28.90 -3.36
N LEU A 525 -9.42 27.87 -3.78
CA LEU A 525 -9.75 26.46 -3.47
C LEU A 525 -9.69 26.19 -1.96
N GLY A 526 -8.74 26.79 -1.25
CA GLY A 526 -8.62 26.69 0.19
C GLY A 526 -9.80 27.33 0.94
N LEU A 527 -10.29 28.48 0.47
CA LEU A 527 -11.50 29.11 0.99
C LEU A 527 -12.73 28.23 0.75
N ILE A 528 -12.89 27.68 -0.46
CA ILE A 528 -13.95 26.71 -0.77
C ILE A 528 -13.85 25.50 0.17
N SER A 529 -12.62 25.06 0.50
CA SER A 529 -12.40 23.98 1.46
C SER A 529 -12.99 24.29 2.82
N LYS A 530 -12.68 25.46 3.38
CA LYS A 530 -13.08 25.84 4.74
C LYS A 530 -14.55 26.21 4.85
N ILE A 531 -15.10 26.84 3.82
CA ILE A 531 -16.48 27.31 3.82
C ILE A 531 -17.45 26.17 3.49
N PHE A 532 -17.04 25.25 2.61
CA PHE A 532 -17.97 24.29 2.03
C PHE A 532 -17.52 22.84 2.14
N THR A 533 -16.43 22.42 1.48
CA THR A 533 -16.18 20.98 1.31
C THR A 533 -15.81 20.28 2.62
N GLU A 534 -15.08 20.92 3.54
CA GLU A 534 -14.78 20.36 4.86
C GLU A 534 -16.03 20.28 5.76
N PRO A 535 -16.82 21.36 5.96
CA PRO A 535 -18.08 21.25 6.70
C PRO A 535 -19.02 20.19 6.14
N TYR A 536 -19.14 20.14 4.80
CA TYR A 536 -19.93 19.12 4.12
C TYR A 536 -19.42 17.71 4.43
N TRP A 537 -18.11 17.49 4.27
CA TRP A 537 -17.49 16.19 4.50
C TRP A 537 -17.69 15.71 5.94
N LYS A 538 -17.62 16.60 6.93
CA LYS A 538 -17.89 16.23 8.33
C LYS A 538 -19.33 15.79 8.54
N LYS A 539 -20.29 16.54 7.96
CA LYS A 539 -21.72 16.19 8.00
C LYS A 539 -22.01 14.86 7.32
N ALA A 540 -21.52 14.70 6.08
CA ALA A 540 -21.71 13.48 5.29
C ALA A 540 -20.91 12.28 5.80
N GLY A 541 -19.81 12.52 6.53
CA GLY A 541 -18.84 11.50 6.95
C GLY A 541 -19.01 10.98 8.38
N GLY A 542 -20.14 11.28 9.04
CA GLY A 542 -20.51 10.65 10.30
C GLY A 542 -21.11 11.54 11.39
N GLU A 543 -21.17 12.87 11.22
CA GLU A 543 -21.94 13.71 12.17
C GLU A 543 -23.46 13.52 12.03
N ILE A 544 -23.91 12.90 10.93
CA ILE A 544 -25.32 12.59 10.70
C ILE A 544 -25.45 11.08 10.69
N GLU A 545 -26.25 10.57 11.62
CA GLU A 545 -26.46 9.14 11.84
C GLU A 545 -27.26 8.49 10.71
N THR A 546 -28.20 9.23 10.08
CA THR A 546 -29.10 8.68 9.08
C THR A 546 -29.08 9.47 7.76
N ALA A 547 -29.27 8.77 6.64
CA ALA A 547 -29.36 9.40 5.33
C ALA A 547 -30.48 10.46 5.24
N LEU A 548 -31.55 10.29 6.02
CA LEU A 548 -32.66 11.25 6.11
C LEU A 548 -32.22 12.60 6.69
N GLY A 549 -31.31 12.59 7.68
CA GLY A 549 -30.76 13.80 8.27
C GLY A 549 -29.98 14.68 7.28
N MET A 550 -29.54 14.13 6.15
CA MET A 550 -28.86 14.90 5.11
C MET A 550 -29.78 15.88 4.38
N GLY A 551 -31.11 15.69 4.40
CA GLY A 551 -32.08 16.59 3.74
C GLY A 551 -31.91 18.05 4.18
N ASN A 552 -31.84 18.28 5.50
CA ASN A 552 -31.65 19.61 6.06
C ASN A 552 -30.29 20.23 5.68
N ILE A 553 -29.25 19.40 5.58
CA ILE A 553 -27.93 19.84 5.11
C ILE A 553 -27.99 20.25 3.65
N TYR A 554 -28.60 19.46 2.78
CA TYR A 554 -28.75 19.82 1.36
C TYR A 554 -29.50 21.14 1.19
N ASN A 555 -30.59 21.35 1.94
CA ASN A 555 -31.37 22.59 1.89
C ASN A 555 -30.55 23.80 2.35
N ARG A 556 -29.86 23.69 3.50
CA ARG A 556 -29.01 24.77 4.01
C ARG A 556 -27.88 25.12 3.04
N LEU A 557 -27.25 24.12 2.44
CA LEU A 557 -26.18 24.32 1.47
C LEU A 557 -26.70 24.90 0.16
N GLY A 558 -27.86 24.45 -0.31
CA GLY A 558 -28.55 25.06 -1.45
C GLY A 558 -28.79 26.55 -1.23
N GLY A 559 -29.18 26.94 -0.01
CA GLY A 559 -29.28 28.34 0.40
C GLY A 559 -27.95 29.10 0.32
N ILE A 560 -26.87 28.53 0.86
CA ILE A 560 -25.53 29.13 0.81
C ILE A 560 -25.06 29.33 -0.64
N PHE A 561 -25.25 28.34 -1.51
CA PHE A 561 -24.87 28.45 -2.92
C PHE A 561 -25.67 29.51 -3.66
N ARG A 562 -27.00 29.56 -3.46
CA ARG A 562 -27.84 30.61 -4.03
C ARG A 562 -27.37 32.00 -3.57
N TYR A 563 -27.08 32.15 -2.28
CA TYR A 563 -26.56 33.40 -1.74
C TYR A 563 -25.21 33.81 -2.35
N MET A 564 -24.25 32.88 -2.40
CA MET A 564 -22.94 33.14 -3.02
C MET A 564 -23.08 33.48 -4.51
N TYR A 565 -23.93 32.76 -5.25
CA TYR A 565 -24.20 33.02 -6.65
C TYR A 565 -24.81 34.41 -6.88
N CYS A 566 -25.85 34.77 -6.11
CA CYS A 566 -26.49 36.07 -6.19
C CYS A 566 -25.52 37.22 -5.84
N LYS A 567 -24.72 37.07 -4.77
CA LYS A 567 -23.70 38.09 -4.43
C LYS A 567 -22.60 38.20 -5.47
N SER A 568 -22.15 37.08 -6.04
CA SER A 568 -21.11 37.09 -7.08
C SER A 568 -21.61 37.78 -8.34
N ARG A 569 -22.86 37.52 -8.74
CA ARG A 569 -23.52 38.17 -9.87
C ARG A 569 -23.74 39.67 -9.62
N ALA A 570 -24.17 40.05 -8.42
CA ALA A 570 -24.32 41.45 -8.03
C ALA A 570 -22.98 42.21 -8.00
N CYS A 571 -21.89 41.56 -7.56
CA CYS A 571 -20.55 42.14 -7.58
C CYS A 571 -19.96 42.23 -9.00
N PHE A 572 -20.30 41.28 -9.88
CA PHE A 572 -19.89 41.32 -11.29
C PHE A 572 -20.62 42.45 -12.03
N ASN A 573 -21.92 42.63 -11.80
CA ASN A 573 -22.70 43.68 -12.45
C ASN A 573 -22.35 45.10 -11.96
N ARG A 574 -21.80 45.26 -10.73
CA ARG A 574 -21.30 46.55 -10.23
C ARG A 574 -19.90 46.93 -10.70
N LYS A 575 -19.18 46.03 -11.40
CA LYS A 575 -17.85 46.31 -11.98
C LYS A 575 -17.89 46.57 -13.48
N TRP A 576 -19.08 46.53 -14.09
CA TRP A 576 -19.32 46.72 -15.53
C TRP A 576 -20.33 47.85 -15.84
N ASN A 577 -20.88 48.48 -14.80
CA ASN A 577 -21.48 49.81 -14.84
C ASN A 577 -20.57 50.73 -14.04
#